data_AF-G1K885-F1
#
_entry.id   AF-G1K885-F1
#
_cell.length_a   1.000
_cell.length_b   1.000
_cell.length_c   1.000
_cell.angle_alpha   90.00
_cell.angle_beta   90.00
_cell.angle_gamma   90.00
#
_symmetry.space_group_name_H-M   'P 1'
#
loop_
_entity.id
_entity.type
_entity.pdbx_description
1 polymer ?
#
loop_
_entity_poly.entity_id
_entity_poly.type
_entity_poly.pdbx_seq_one_letter_code
_entity_poly.pdbx_strand_id
1 'polypeptide(L)'
;MDRNPSPPSSDSEDEAVIAGDSIGSTVYSKHWLFNVLTKLIEIITPKKDEDSELNDEEEEMELDDDMENDICKVWDMSMDKDVALFLQEFNAPDIFMGVFARSRCPRLTEICVGILGNMACCQEVCIAISNNKNLGEMVLLRLCDSDSPTLLETSRLLLSCLSQSEVADIWVERFRESPSVYDCICFIMSSSTNVELLVKIGEVVDKLFDLDEDLMLDWIKKGSQWSVTQPVDDSPNESPVLKIVPCLLEATKQICSEKNSEGLDVYMHILQLLTTVDEGIQTIVQSPDNGKETWSLLHNLFCCELCQPDDPPIIVQEQKTLLASILSVLSAIFSSQSRQEFVKIEKNMPLIDSLIRVVRNLDECVKRSGDSLNKSKSEDPEKLEIVEEDFHLKIVKDICCELLSNMFQEMSKEHILEGLKQGHLNEEKCSCVFQNLLPLYLSSVKSFLEVLREADPTLADSLEKNFPSSKLQI
;
A
#
# COMPACT_ATOMS: atom_id res chain seq x y z
N MET A 1 15.00 55.95 -43.29
CA MET A 1 15.22 55.21 -42.04
C MET A 1 13.92 55.30 -41.26
N ASP A 2 12.99 54.39 -41.53
CA ASP A 2 11.72 54.33 -40.82
C ASP A 2 11.92 53.54 -39.53
N ARG A 3 11.80 54.23 -38.39
CA ARG A 3 11.76 53.58 -37.09
C ARG A 3 10.34 53.08 -36.86
N ASN A 4 10.23 51.83 -36.43
CA ASN A 4 8.97 51.30 -35.90
C ASN A 4 8.48 52.19 -34.75
N PRO A 5 7.16 52.44 -34.64
CA PRO A 5 6.60 53.14 -33.51
C PRO A 5 6.87 52.36 -32.22
N SER A 6 7.04 53.08 -31.11
CA SER A 6 7.20 52.49 -29.79
C SER A 6 5.88 51.84 -29.34
N PRO A 7 5.94 50.74 -28.55
CA PRO A 7 4.73 50.10 -28.03
C PRO A 7 3.93 51.10 -27.19
N PRO A 8 2.59 50.98 -27.16
CA PRO A 8 1.75 51.85 -26.34
C PRO A 8 2.14 51.72 -24.86
N SER A 9 2.03 52.82 -24.11
CA SER A 9 2.19 52.81 -22.65
C SER A 9 1.21 51.81 -22.06
N SER A 10 1.68 50.88 -21.23
CA SER A 10 0.78 50.06 -20.41
C SER A 10 -0.05 51.00 -19.54
N ASP A 11 -1.35 51.05 -19.77
CA ASP A 11 -2.26 51.81 -18.93
C ASP A 11 -2.25 51.15 -17.54
N SER A 12 -1.68 51.84 -16.55
CA SER A 12 -1.54 51.39 -15.16
C SER A 12 -2.87 51.11 -14.46
N GLU A 13 -4.00 51.49 -15.07
CA GLU A 13 -5.34 51.25 -14.55
C GLU A 13 -5.80 49.80 -14.81
N ASP A 14 -5.48 49.21 -15.96
CA ASP A 14 -5.82 47.82 -16.27
C ASP A 14 -5.02 46.84 -15.39
N GLU A 15 -3.72 47.12 -15.16
CA GLU A 15 -2.89 46.33 -14.24
C GLU A 15 -3.41 46.40 -12.78
N ALA A 16 -3.95 47.55 -12.35
CA ALA A 16 -4.48 47.72 -11.00
C ALA A 16 -5.86 47.04 -10.82
N VAL A 17 -6.72 47.04 -11.85
CA VAL A 17 -8.01 46.34 -11.84
C VAL A 17 -7.80 44.83 -11.86
N ILE A 18 -6.86 44.34 -12.68
CA ILE A 18 -6.48 42.91 -12.72
C ILE A 18 -5.88 42.49 -11.37
N ALA A 19 -5.02 43.32 -10.76
CA ALA A 19 -4.48 43.04 -9.42
C ALA A 19 -5.55 42.97 -8.32
N GLY A 20 -6.68 43.68 -8.47
CA GLY A 20 -7.80 43.63 -7.53
C GLY A 20 -8.63 42.35 -7.62
N ASP A 21 -8.79 41.81 -8.83
CA ASP A 21 -9.57 40.60 -9.10
C ASP A 21 -8.75 39.30 -8.98
N SER A 22 -7.42 39.36 -8.98
CA SER A 22 -6.56 38.19 -8.77
C SER A 22 -6.77 37.53 -7.40
N ILE A 23 -6.81 36.19 -7.36
CA ILE A 23 -6.75 35.38 -6.14
C ILE A 23 -5.30 35.30 -5.67
N GLY A 24 -4.99 35.95 -4.54
CA GLY A 24 -3.64 36.01 -3.99
C GLY A 24 -2.62 36.53 -5.01
N SER A 25 -1.59 35.73 -5.26
CA SER A 25 -0.52 36.00 -6.23
C SER A 25 -0.78 35.42 -7.63
N THR A 26 -1.93 34.79 -7.84
CA THR A 26 -2.26 34.06 -9.06
C THR A 26 -2.89 34.96 -10.14
N VAL A 27 -3.00 34.42 -11.35
CA VAL A 27 -3.74 35.04 -12.46
C VAL A 27 -5.24 34.71 -12.45
N TYR A 28 -5.71 33.92 -11.48
CA TYR A 28 -7.09 33.47 -11.42
C TYR A 28 -8.02 34.56 -10.88
N SER A 29 -9.20 34.69 -11.47
CA SER A 29 -10.20 35.71 -11.13
C SER A 29 -11.08 35.29 -9.95
N LYS A 30 -11.14 36.13 -8.91
CA LYS A 30 -12.04 35.99 -7.76
C LYS A 30 -13.51 36.04 -8.19
N HIS A 31 -13.87 37.00 -9.04
CA HIS A 31 -15.26 37.17 -9.48
C HIS A 31 -15.74 35.97 -10.31
N TRP A 32 -14.88 35.46 -11.21
CA TRP A 32 -15.23 34.29 -12.00
C TRP A 32 -15.46 33.07 -11.10
N LEU A 33 -14.54 32.80 -10.16
CA LEU A 33 -14.66 31.64 -9.26
C LEU A 33 -15.90 31.75 -8.36
N PHE A 34 -16.17 32.93 -7.82
CA PHE A 34 -17.37 33.20 -7.02
C PHE A 34 -18.67 32.97 -7.82
N ASN A 35 -18.69 33.37 -9.10
CA ASN A 35 -19.84 33.11 -9.97
C ASN A 35 -20.05 31.61 -10.19
N VAL A 36 -18.99 30.82 -10.37
CA VAL A 36 -19.08 29.36 -10.50
C VAL A 36 -19.66 28.72 -9.22
N LEU A 37 -19.18 29.12 -8.04
CA LEU A 37 -19.73 28.63 -6.76
C LEU A 37 -21.20 29.02 -6.58
N THR A 38 -21.59 30.22 -7.03
CA THR A 38 -22.99 30.68 -6.98
C THR A 38 -23.89 29.83 -7.88
N LYS A 39 -23.45 29.54 -9.12
CA LYS A 39 -24.15 28.60 -10.01
C LYS A 39 -24.31 27.23 -9.36
N LEU A 40 -23.28 26.73 -8.68
CA LEU A 40 -23.34 25.45 -7.98
C LEU A 40 -24.40 25.44 -6.87
N ILE A 41 -24.54 26.53 -6.11
CA ILE A 41 -25.61 26.69 -5.12
C ILE A 41 -27.00 26.66 -5.77
N GLU A 42 -27.16 27.30 -6.94
CA GLU A 42 -28.43 27.29 -7.68
C GLU A 42 -28.83 25.88 -8.13
N ILE A 43 -27.85 25.06 -8.55
CA ILE A 43 -28.07 23.66 -8.96
C ILE A 43 -28.60 22.81 -7.80
N ILE A 44 -28.05 22.97 -6.60
CA ILE A 44 -28.44 22.18 -5.42
C ILE A 44 -29.67 22.73 -4.68
N THR A 45 -30.15 23.92 -5.04
CA THR A 45 -31.31 24.54 -4.40
C THR A 45 -32.60 23.94 -4.97
N PRO A 46 -33.57 23.51 -4.15
CA PRO A 46 -34.79 22.89 -4.65
C PRO A 46 -35.56 23.88 -5.52
N LYS A 47 -35.83 23.52 -6.78
CA LYS A 47 -36.76 24.27 -7.63
C LYS A 47 -38.17 24.09 -7.03
N LYS A 48 -38.85 25.20 -6.74
CA LYS A 48 -40.15 25.23 -6.03
C LYS A 48 -41.33 24.59 -6.78
N ASP A 49 -41.14 24.12 -8.01
CA ASP A 49 -42.25 23.75 -8.92
C ASP A 49 -42.25 22.28 -9.38
N GLU A 50 -41.46 21.39 -8.77
CA GLU A 50 -41.46 19.95 -9.10
C GLU A 50 -42.10 19.11 -7.98
N ASP A 51 -43.38 19.35 -7.73
CA ASP A 51 -44.32 18.33 -7.20
C ASP A 51 -44.74 17.38 -8.34
N SER A 52 -43.76 16.76 -9.02
CA SER A 52 -44.03 15.70 -10.01
C SER A 52 -43.59 14.36 -9.46
N GLU A 53 -44.61 13.66 -8.98
CA GLU A 53 -44.74 12.23 -8.73
C GLU A 53 -43.62 11.33 -9.31
N LEU A 54 -42.93 10.63 -8.40
CA LEU A 54 -42.68 9.18 -8.45
C LEU A 54 -42.53 8.57 -9.85
N ASN A 55 -41.40 8.83 -10.50
CA ASN A 55 -40.75 7.83 -11.34
C ASN A 55 -39.45 7.43 -10.64
N ASP A 56 -39.53 6.35 -9.86
CA ASP A 56 -38.39 5.60 -9.32
C ASP A 56 -37.69 4.85 -10.46
N GLU A 57 -37.15 5.59 -11.43
CA GLU A 57 -36.11 5.07 -12.31
C GLU A 57 -34.83 5.85 -11.99
N GLU A 58 -33.79 5.10 -11.63
CA GLU A 58 -32.45 5.53 -11.26
C GLU A 58 -31.72 6.16 -12.47
N GLU A 59 -32.32 7.14 -13.14
CA GLU A 59 -31.63 7.89 -14.18
C GLU A 59 -30.68 8.90 -13.52
N GLU A 60 -29.38 8.58 -13.60
CA GLU A 60 -28.30 9.51 -13.28
C GLU A 60 -28.47 10.80 -14.08
N MET A 61 -28.29 11.94 -13.41
CA MET A 61 -28.40 13.25 -14.06
C MET A 61 -27.07 13.59 -14.75
N GLU A 62 -27.12 13.87 -16.06
CA GLU A 62 -25.97 14.41 -16.78
C GLU A 62 -25.67 15.86 -16.33
N LEU A 63 -24.39 16.18 -16.16
CA LEU A 63 -23.96 17.55 -15.83
C LEU A 63 -24.01 18.40 -17.10
N ASP A 64 -24.52 19.62 -16.99
CA ASP A 64 -24.47 20.60 -18.08
C ASP A 64 -23.02 20.87 -18.50
N ASP A 65 -22.71 20.78 -19.79
CA ASP A 65 -21.34 20.90 -20.33
C ASP A 65 -20.64 22.19 -19.90
N ASP A 66 -21.36 23.33 -19.89
CA ASP A 66 -20.78 24.61 -19.49
C ASP A 66 -20.44 24.61 -17.99
N MET A 67 -21.32 24.02 -17.17
CA MET A 67 -21.07 23.85 -15.74
C MET A 67 -19.92 22.87 -15.48
N GLU A 68 -19.87 21.73 -16.17
CA GLU A 68 -18.76 20.77 -16.04
C GLU A 68 -17.43 21.42 -16.37
N ASN A 69 -17.35 22.13 -17.50
CA ASN A 69 -16.15 22.85 -17.92
C ASN A 69 -15.74 23.92 -16.90
N ASP A 70 -16.69 24.67 -16.33
CA ASP A 70 -16.41 25.66 -15.31
C ASP A 70 -15.88 25.00 -14.03
N ILE A 71 -16.52 23.93 -13.52
CA ILE A 71 -16.09 23.28 -12.27
C ILE A 71 -14.80 22.46 -12.45
N CYS A 72 -14.52 21.91 -13.63
CA CYS A 72 -13.25 21.24 -13.92
C CYS A 72 -12.08 22.24 -13.90
N LYS A 73 -12.27 23.46 -14.40
CA LYS A 73 -11.25 24.52 -14.23
C LYS A 73 -11.01 24.83 -12.76
N VAL A 74 -12.06 24.82 -11.92
CA VAL A 74 -11.92 24.98 -10.47
C VAL A 74 -11.09 23.84 -9.89
N TRP A 75 -11.33 22.60 -10.31
CA TRP A 75 -10.49 21.46 -9.95
C TRP A 75 -9.04 21.69 -10.32
N ASP A 76 -8.73 22.04 -11.57
CA ASP A 76 -7.35 22.29 -12.02
C ASP A 76 -6.61 23.34 -11.18
N MET A 77 -7.30 24.42 -10.78
CA MET A 77 -6.70 25.50 -9.98
C MET A 77 -6.65 25.23 -8.47
N SER A 78 -7.46 24.31 -7.96
CA SER A 78 -7.63 24.10 -6.51
C SER A 78 -6.40 23.53 -5.79
N MET A 79 -5.38 23.08 -6.53
CA MET A 79 -4.08 22.67 -5.98
C MET A 79 -3.23 23.88 -5.54
N ASP A 80 -3.49 25.06 -6.09
CA ASP A 80 -2.77 26.28 -5.72
C ASP A 80 -3.17 26.74 -4.31
N LYS A 81 -2.18 27.09 -3.48
CA LYS A 81 -2.40 27.46 -2.08
C LYS A 81 -3.33 28.67 -1.93
N ASP A 82 -3.15 29.71 -2.74
CA ASP A 82 -3.96 30.93 -2.64
C ASP A 82 -5.41 30.65 -3.06
N VAL A 83 -5.60 29.77 -4.05
CA VAL A 83 -6.93 29.33 -4.50
C VAL A 83 -7.62 28.44 -3.47
N ALA A 84 -6.92 27.48 -2.87
CA ALA A 84 -7.46 26.62 -1.83
C ALA A 84 -7.92 27.43 -0.61
N LEU A 85 -7.13 28.42 -0.18
CA LEU A 85 -7.49 29.33 0.91
C LEU A 85 -8.70 30.19 0.56
N PHE A 86 -8.77 30.68 -0.69
CA PHE A 86 -9.93 31.43 -1.16
C PHE A 86 -11.20 30.57 -1.21
N LEU A 87 -11.13 29.34 -1.74
CA LEU A 87 -12.27 28.41 -1.73
C LEU A 87 -12.75 28.12 -0.29
N GLN A 88 -11.82 27.96 0.64
CA GLN A 88 -12.14 27.80 2.06
C GLN A 88 -12.78 29.05 2.68
N GLU A 89 -12.28 30.26 2.36
CA GLU A 89 -12.84 31.55 2.82
C GLU A 89 -14.29 31.74 2.35
N PHE A 90 -14.62 31.27 1.15
CA PHE A 90 -15.94 31.38 0.54
C PHE A 90 -16.84 30.15 0.77
N ASN A 91 -16.52 29.33 1.79
CA ASN A 91 -17.31 28.17 2.22
C ASN A 91 -17.57 27.13 1.12
N ALA A 92 -16.65 26.95 0.17
CA ALA A 92 -16.77 25.90 -0.85
C ALA A 92 -17.02 24.50 -0.26
N PRO A 93 -16.37 24.09 0.86
CA PRO A 93 -16.67 22.80 1.49
C PRO A 93 -18.13 22.62 1.92
N ASP A 94 -18.80 23.68 2.39
CA ASP A 94 -20.21 23.62 2.75
C ASP A 94 -21.12 23.53 1.51
N ILE A 95 -20.74 24.17 0.41
CA ILE A 95 -21.43 24.03 -0.88
C ILE A 95 -21.32 22.59 -1.37
N PHE A 96 -20.13 21.98 -1.29
CA PHE A 96 -19.90 20.59 -1.69
C PHE A 96 -20.67 19.60 -0.82
N MET A 97 -20.83 19.84 0.50
CA MET A 97 -21.77 19.05 1.31
C MET A 97 -23.20 19.09 0.75
N GLY A 98 -23.64 20.26 0.27
CA GLY A 98 -24.93 20.40 -0.39
C GLY A 98 -25.03 19.58 -1.68
N VAL A 99 -23.95 19.49 -2.45
CA VAL A 99 -23.83 18.58 -3.61
C VAL A 99 -23.93 17.13 -3.16
N PHE A 100 -23.15 16.72 -2.16
CA PHE A 100 -23.12 15.34 -1.66
C PHE A 100 -24.48 14.84 -1.16
N ALA A 101 -25.27 15.74 -0.57
CA ALA A 101 -26.59 15.41 -0.03
C ALA A 101 -27.71 15.36 -1.09
N ARG A 102 -27.52 15.95 -2.28
CA ARG A 102 -28.64 16.21 -3.22
C ARG A 102 -28.35 15.84 -4.67
N SER A 103 -27.09 15.81 -5.09
CA SER A 103 -26.71 15.51 -6.46
C SER A 103 -27.01 14.04 -6.79
N ARG A 104 -27.57 13.81 -7.97
CA ARG A 104 -27.67 12.50 -8.63
C ARG A 104 -26.72 12.39 -9.82
N CYS A 105 -25.74 13.29 -9.87
CA CYS A 105 -24.72 13.32 -10.91
C CYS A 105 -23.39 12.82 -10.31
N PRO A 106 -22.95 11.58 -10.62
CA PRO A 106 -21.68 11.04 -10.14
C PRO A 106 -20.51 11.92 -10.53
N ARG A 107 -20.47 12.40 -11.78
CA ARG A 107 -19.42 13.29 -12.29
C ARG A 107 -19.27 14.58 -11.48
N LEU A 108 -20.38 15.23 -11.11
CA LEU A 108 -20.32 16.43 -10.26
C LEU A 108 -19.81 16.11 -8.85
N THR A 109 -20.21 14.95 -8.31
CA THR A 109 -19.77 14.48 -6.99
C THR A 109 -18.27 14.20 -7.00
N GLU A 110 -17.79 13.45 -7.99
CA GLU A 110 -16.37 13.19 -8.26
C GLU A 110 -15.58 14.51 -8.28
N ILE A 111 -15.98 15.48 -9.11
CA ILE A 111 -15.28 16.77 -9.24
C ILE A 111 -15.23 17.51 -7.90
N CYS A 112 -16.32 17.55 -7.15
CA CYS A 112 -16.36 18.23 -5.85
C CYS A 112 -15.47 17.54 -4.80
N VAL A 113 -15.43 16.20 -4.78
CA VAL A 113 -14.50 15.45 -3.92
C VAL A 113 -13.06 15.68 -4.36
N GLY A 114 -12.79 15.70 -5.66
CA GLY A 114 -11.46 15.97 -6.21
C GLY A 114 -10.93 17.37 -5.86
N ILE A 115 -11.81 18.39 -5.91
CA ILE A 115 -11.49 19.74 -5.44
C ILE A 115 -11.14 19.72 -3.94
N LEU A 116 -11.96 19.06 -3.10
CA LEU A 116 -11.64 18.91 -1.67
C LEU A 116 -10.29 18.21 -1.46
N GLY A 117 -10.00 17.16 -2.22
CA GLY A 117 -8.73 16.43 -2.18
C GLY A 117 -7.52 17.32 -2.47
N ASN A 118 -7.63 18.20 -3.48
CA ASN A 118 -6.59 19.18 -3.82
C ASN A 118 -6.46 20.26 -2.73
N MET A 119 -7.59 20.79 -2.27
CA MET A 119 -7.62 21.76 -1.18
C MET A 119 -6.96 21.22 0.10
N ALA A 120 -7.17 19.93 0.41
CA ALA A 120 -6.58 19.27 1.56
C ALA A 120 -5.04 19.12 1.47
N CYS A 121 -4.41 19.35 0.32
CA CYS A 121 -2.95 19.47 0.25
C CYS A 121 -2.42 20.74 0.94
N CYS A 122 -3.27 21.75 1.16
CA CYS A 122 -2.96 22.89 2.00
C CYS A 122 -3.27 22.56 3.47
N GLN A 123 -2.25 22.56 4.33
CA GLN A 123 -2.38 22.15 5.74
C GLN A 123 -3.49 22.89 6.49
N GLU A 124 -3.57 24.22 6.35
CA GLU A 124 -4.59 25.03 7.02
C GLU A 124 -6.03 24.64 6.59
N VAL A 125 -6.21 24.31 5.31
CA VAL A 125 -7.51 23.91 4.75
C VAL A 125 -7.85 22.47 5.12
N CYS A 126 -6.86 21.56 5.13
CA CYS A 126 -7.04 20.20 5.61
C CYS A 126 -7.51 20.18 7.07
N ILE A 127 -6.93 21.02 7.93
CA ILE A 127 -7.39 21.18 9.31
C ILE A 127 -8.84 21.67 9.36
N ALA A 128 -9.23 22.63 8.53
CA ALA A 128 -10.60 23.12 8.47
C ALA A 128 -11.59 22.03 8.02
N ILE A 129 -11.29 21.33 6.92
CA ILE A 129 -12.06 20.18 6.41
C ILE A 129 -12.19 19.10 7.49
N SER A 130 -11.07 18.74 8.12
CA SER A 130 -11.02 17.69 9.13
C SER A 130 -11.76 18.05 10.42
N ASN A 131 -11.91 19.33 10.76
CA ASN A 131 -12.68 19.73 11.94
C ASN A 131 -14.19 19.86 11.67
N ASN A 132 -14.62 19.81 10.40
CA ASN A 132 -16.03 19.79 10.04
C ASN A 132 -16.59 18.36 10.13
N LYS A 133 -17.25 18.03 11.25
CA LYS A 133 -17.77 16.67 11.50
C LYS A 133 -18.72 16.18 10.41
N ASN A 134 -19.69 17.01 10.00
CA ASN A 134 -20.69 16.65 9.00
C ASN A 134 -20.05 16.38 7.64
N LEU A 135 -19.09 17.21 7.24
CA LEU A 135 -18.35 17.00 5.99
C LEU A 135 -17.56 15.69 6.03
N GLY A 136 -16.85 15.44 7.15
CA GLY A 136 -16.09 14.20 7.32
C GLY A 136 -16.95 12.94 7.23
N GLU A 137 -18.14 12.95 7.84
CA GLU A 137 -19.10 11.84 7.72
C GLU A 137 -19.59 11.66 6.27
N MET A 138 -19.93 12.75 5.58
CA MET A 138 -20.36 12.70 4.18
C MET A 138 -19.26 12.18 3.26
N VAL A 139 -18.00 12.58 3.47
CA VAL A 139 -16.85 12.07 2.73
C VAL A 139 -16.68 10.57 2.95
N LEU A 140 -16.77 10.07 4.19
CA LEU A 140 -16.67 8.63 4.44
C LEU A 140 -17.80 7.84 3.79
N LEU A 141 -19.02 8.38 3.78
CA LEU A 141 -20.15 7.74 3.11
C LEU A 141 -19.96 7.62 1.59
N ARG A 142 -19.13 8.45 0.96
CA ARG A 142 -18.80 8.31 -0.47
C ARG A 142 -18.07 7.00 -0.78
N LEU A 143 -17.39 6.38 0.19
CA LEU A 143 -16.78 5.06 -0.01
C LEU A 143 -17.80 3.95 -0.30
N CYS A 144 -19.10 4.22 -0.10
CA CYS A 144 -20.17 3.29 -0.41
C CYS A 144 -20.89 3.60 -1.73
N ASP A 145 -20.41 4.59 -2.50
CA ASP A 145 -20.92 4.88 -3.84
C ASP A 145 -20.44 3.80 -4.83
N SER A 146 -21.15 3.61 -5.96
CA SER A 146 -20.79 2.65 -7.00
C SER A 146 -19.83 3.19 -8.06
N ASP A 147 -19.70 4.52 -8.13
CA ASP A 147 -18.93 5.22 -9.15
C ASP A 147 -17.41 5.17 -8.83
N SER A 148 -16.63 4.49 -9.68
CA SER A 148 -15.20 4.27 -9.43
C SER A 148 -14.37 5.56 -9.36
N PRO A 149 -14.57 6.57 -10.23
CA PRO A 149 -13.91 7.87 -10.10
C PRO A 149 -14.21 8.57 -8.77
N THR A 150 -15.47 8.60 -8.32
CA THR A 150 -15.83 9.18 -7.02
C THR A 150 -15.14 8.46 -5.86
N LEU A 151 -15.09 7.12 -5.89
CA LEU A 151 -14.37 6.32 -4.90
C LEU A 151 -12.87 6.62 -4.90
N LEU A 152 -12.27 6.79 -6.09
CA LEU A 152 -10.86 7.09 -6.25
C LEU A 152 -10.50 8.45 -5.61
N GLU A 153 -11.25 9.49 -5.94
CA GLU A 153 -11.04 10.83 -5.38
C GLU A 153 -11.32 10.89 -3.89
N THR A 154 -12.32 10.15 -3.41
CA THR A 154 -12.60 10.00 -1.97
C THR A 154 -11.41 9.38 -1.26
N SER A 155 -10.84 8.31 -1.83
CA SER A 155 -9.65 7.64 -1.27
C SER A 155 -8.45 8.58 -1.22
N ARG A 156 -8.23 9.38 -2.29
CA ARG A 156 -7.16 10.38 -2.36
C ARG A 156 -7.31 11.47 -1.29
N LEU A 157 -8.53 12.01 -1.11
CA LEU A 157 -8.81 12.98 -0.05
C LEU A 157 -8.55 12.39 1.34
N LEU A 158 -9.03 11.18 1.60
CA LEU A 158 -8.82 10.50 2.88
C LEU A 158 -7.33 10.29 3.16
N LEU A 159 -6.57 9.85 2.16
CA LEU A 159 -5.12 9.68 2.30
C LEU A 159 -4.40 11.01 2.58
N SER A 160 -4.76 12.09 1.89
CA SER A 160 -4.23 13.44 2.19
C SER A 160 -4.48 13.84 3.64
N CYS A 161 -5.65 13.51 4.19
CA CYS A 161 -5.98 13.83 5.57
C CYS A 161 -5.28 12.92 6.58
N LEU A 162 -5.25 11.60 6.35
CA LEU A 162 -4.56 10.61 7.20
C LEU A 162 -3.04 10.83 7.22
N SER A 163 -2.48 11.44 6.17
CA SER A 163 -1.06 11.77 6.10
C SER A 163 -0.67 13.02 6.89
N GLN A 164 -1.64 13.79 7.40
CA GLN A 164 -1.38 14.97 8.23
C GLN A 164 -1.50 14.64 9.71
N SER A 165 -0.36 14.66 10.41
CA SER A 165 -0.26 14.27 11.82
C SER A 165 -1.21 15.01 12.77
N GLU A 166 -1.58 16.25 12.45
CA GLU A 166 -2.44 17.10 13.28
C GLU A 166 -3.91 16.68 13.25
N VAL A 167 -4.32 15.92 12.23
CA VAL A 167 -5.73 15.56 12.00
C VAL A 167 -5.95 14.07 11.74
N ALA A 168 -4.89 13.28 11.57
CA ALA A 168 -4.96 11.85 11.33
C ALA A 168 -5.86 11.13 12.35
N ASP A 169 -5.66 11.41 13.64
CA ASP A 169 -6.46 10.83 14.74
C ASP A 169 -7.96 11.12 14.61
N ILE A 170 -8.33 12.29 14.08
CA ILE A 170 -9.73 12.66 13.85
C ILE A 170 -10.35 11.73 12.81
N TRP A 171 -9.62 11.41 11.74
CA TRP A 171 -10.10 10.53 10.68
C TRP A 171 -10.12 9.07 11.12
N VAL A 172 -9.10 8.60 11.84
CA VAL A 172 -9.09 7.26 12.46
C VAL A 172 -10.32 7.07 13.34
N GLU A 173 -10.65 8.05 14.20
CA GLU A 173 -11.84 7.96 15.05
C GLU A 173 -13.13 7.93 14.21
N ARG A 174 -13.21 8.69 13.12
CA ARG A 174 -14.38 8.63 12.23
C ARG A 174 -14.57 7.27 11.54
N PHE A 175 -13.48 6.63 11.13
CA PHE A 175 -13.55 5.24 10.62
C PHE A 175 -14.06 4.28 11.69
N ARG A 176 -13.65 4.47 12.95
CA ARG A 176 -14.16 3.70 14.10
C ARG A 176 -15.65 3.95 14.33
N GLU A 177 -16.10 5.20 14.24
CA GLU A 177 -17.51 5.61 14.37
C GLU A 177 -18.40 5.18 13.19
N SER A 178 -17.80 4.72 12.07
CA SER A 178 -18.52 4.39 10.83
C SER A 178 -18.37 2.91 10.41
N PRO A 179 -18.99 1.96 11.12
CA PRO A 179 -18.78 0.52 10.88
C PRO A 179 -19.07 0.03 9.47
N SER A 180 -20.02 0.63 8.75
CA SER A 180 -20.40 0.25 7.37
C SER A 180 -19.29 0.50 6.35
N VAL A 181 -18.38 1.44 6.63
CA VAL A 181 -17.26 1.77 5.74
C VAL A 181 -16.30 0.59 5.59
N TYR A 182 -16.17 -0.24 6.63
CA TYR A 182 -15.41 -1.48 6.57
C TYR A 182 -15.91 -2.41 5.45
N ASP A 183 -17.23 -2.61 5.38
CA ASP A 183 -17.84 -3.48 4.38
C ASP A 183 -17.66 -2.89 2.96
N CYS A 184 -17.80 -1.57 2.83
CA CYS A 184 -17.58 -0.87 1.55
C CYS A 184 -16.12 -1.00 1.08
N ILE A 185 -15.13 -0.80 1.96
CA ILE A 185 -13.70 -0.98 1.63
C ILE A 185 -13.39 -2.43 1.26
N CYS A 186 -13.88 -3.39 2.03
CA CYS A 186 -13.70 -4.80 1.73
C CYS A 186 -14.33 -5.18 0.39
N PHE A 187 -15.51 -4.63 0.09
CA PHE A 187 -16.19 -4.85 -1.18
C PHE A 187 -15.34 -4.31 -2.34
N ILE A 188 -14.84 -3.07 -2.25
CA ILE A 188 -13.98 -2.48 -3.29
C ILE A 188 -12.75 -3.36 -3.55
N MET A 189 -12.06 -3.82 -2.50
CA MET A 189 -10.90 -4.72 -2.63
C MET A 189 -11.26 -6.07 -3.27
N SER A 190 -12.45 -6.59 -3.02
CA SER A 190 -12.89 -7.89 -3.55
C SER A 190 -13.50 -7.84 -4.94
N SER A 191 -14.02 -6.69 -5.40
CA SER A 191 -14.82 -6.62 -6.63
C SER A 191 -14.32 -5.64 -7.67
N SER A 192 -13.46 -4.69 -7.32
CA SER A 192 -12.98 -3.69 -8.29
C SER A 192 -12.01 -4.32 -9.30
N THR A 193 -12.24 -4.04 -10.58
CA THR A 193 -11.26 -4.28 -11.64
C THR A 193 -10.41 -3.05 -11.95
N ASN A 194 -10.71 -1.91 -11.34
CA ASN A 194 -9.93 -0.68 -11.47
C ASN A 194 -8.71 -0.76 -10.55
N VAL A 195 -7.53 -0.99 -11.13
CA VAL A 195 -6.27 -1.13 -10.40
C VAL A 195 -5.90 0.14 -9.65
N GLU A 196 -6.11 1.31 -10.24
CA GLU A 196 -5.79 2.59 -9.59
C GLU A 196 -6.60 2.77 -8.31
N LEU A 197 -7.90 2.44 -8.37
CA LEU A 197 -8.76 2.44 -7.19
C LEU A 197 -8.30 1.41 -6.14
N LEU A 198 -7.90 0.20 -6.56
CA LEU A 198 -7.38 -0.81 -5.64
C LEU A 198 -6.10 -0.33 -4.94
N VAL A 199 -5.20 0.35 -5.65
CA VAL A 199 -3.99 0.94 -5.05
C VAL A 199 -4.37 2.00 -4.04
N LYS A 200 -5.26 2.94 -4.39
CA LYS A 200 -5.64 4.03 -3.47
C LYS A 200 -6.40 3.55 -2.24
N ILE A 201 -7.29 2.58 -2.37
CA ILE A 201 -7.93 1.95 -1.21
C ILE A 201 -6.91 1.17 -0.37
N GLY A 202 -5.98 0.48 -1.02
CA GLY A 202 -4.86 -0.16 -0.33
C GLY A 202 -4.07 0.84 0.52
N GLU A 203 -3.68 1.99 -0.05
CA GLU A 203 -2.94 3.03 0.66
C GLU A 203 -3.72 3.58 1.87
N VAL A 204 -5.04 3.73 1.75
CA VAL A 204 -5.89 4.14 2.88
C VAL A 204 -5.89 3.07 3.98
N VAL A 205 -6.06 1.79 3.63
CA VAL A 205 -6.06 0.68 4.61
C VAL A 205 -4.69 0.54 5.28
N ASP A 206 -3.63 0.57 4.48
CA ASP A 206 -2.24 0.55 4.95
C ASP A 206 -1.99 1.66 5.95
N LYS A 207 -2.38 2.89 5.60
CA LYS A 207 -2.19 4.03 6.47
C LYS A 207 -3.01 3.95 7.76
N LEU A 208 -4.24 3.45 7.69
CA LEU A 208 -5.07 3.26 8.88
C LEU A 208 -4.47 2.23 9.83
N PHE A 209 -3.97 1.11 9.32
CA PHE A 209 -3.37 0.06 10.15
C PHE A 209 -2.01 0.47 10.72
N ASP A 210 -1.22 1.26 9.98
CA ASP A 210 0.02 1.87 10.46
C ASP A 210 -0.22 2.90 11.58
N LEU A 211 -1.34 3.63 11.54
CA LEU A 211 -1.69 4.64 12.54
C LEU A 211 -2.35 4.07 13.81
N ASP A 212 -3.21 3.05 13.69
CA ASP A 212 -4.05 2.57 14.81
C ASP A 212 -4.20 1.03 14.80
N GLU A 213 -3.40 0.37 15.64
CA GLU A 213 -3.43 -1.10 15.84
C GLU A 213 -4.79 -1.59 16.35
N ASP A 214 -5.47 -0.82 17.20
CA ASP A 214 -6.79 -1.18 17.77
C ASP A 214 -7.87 -1.26 16.67
N LEU A 215 -7.86 -0.34 15.70
CA LEU A 215 -8.75 -0.33 14.54
C LEU A 215 -8.47 -1.56 13.66
N MET A 216 -7.21 -1.89 13.41
CA MET A 216 -6.82 -3.11 12.71
C MET A 216 -7.38 -4.36 13.42
N LEU A 217 -7.22 -4.46 14.75
CA LEU A 217 -7.75 -5.56 15.55
C LEU A 217 -9.28 -5.64 15.51
N ASP A 218 -9.98 -4.50 15.50
CA ASP A 218 -11.43 -4.47 15.35
C ASP A 218 -11.90 -4.95 13.98
N TRP A 219 -11.19 -4.59 12.91
CA TRP A 219 -11.48 -5.06 11.56
C TRP A 219 -11.24 -6.57 11.42
N ILE A 220 -10.16 -7.08 12.02
CA ILE A 220 -9.90 -8.52 12.14
C ILE A 220 -11.07 -9.21 12.86
N LYS A 221 -11.52 -8.67 14.00
CA LYS A 221 -12.58 -9.27 14.81
C LYS A 221 -13.94 -9.26 14.10
N LYS A 222 -14.29 -8.20 13.38
CA LYS A 222 -15.57 -8.11 12.63
C LYS A 222 -15.77 -9.29 11.68
N GLY A 223 -14.72 -9.70 10.96
CA GLY A 223 -14.75 -10.88 10.09
C GLY A 223 -14.93 -12.21 10.83
N SER A 224 -14.67 -12.26 12.14
CA SER A 224 -14.74 -13.47 12.98
C SER A 224 -16.07 -13.62 13.77
N GLN A 225 -16.73 -12.50 14.10
CA GLN A 225 -17.88 -12.50 15.03
C GLN A 225 -19.13 -13.20 14.48
N TRP A 226 -19.31 -13.27 13.15
CA TRP A 226 -20.48 -13.94 12.56
C TRP A 226 -20.26 -15.44 12.28
N SER A 227 -19.04 -15.96 12.36
CA SER A 227 -18.81 -17.40 12.12
C SER A 227 -19.19 -18.29 13.31
N VAL A 228 -19.41 -17.73 14.50
CA VAL A 228 -19.70 -18.49 15.74
C VAL A 228 -21.20 -18.56 16.04
N THR A 229 -22.03 -17.73 15.40
CA THR A 229 -23.46 -17.59 15.74
C THR A 229 -24.34 -17.68 14.49
N GLN A 230 -24.46 -18.86 13.88
CA GLN A 230 -25.61 -19.14 13.02
C GLN A 230 -26.70 -19.87 13.81
N PRO A 231 -27.84 -19.23 14.12
CA PRO A 231 -29.12 -19.91 14.05
C PRO A 231 -29.43 -20.19 12.59
N VAL A 232 -29.87 -21.41 12.29
CA VAL A 232 -30.41 -21.81 11.00
C VAL A 232 -31.69 -21.00 10.77
N ASP A 233 -31.60 -19.88 10.04
CA ASP A 233 -32.79 -19.21 9.51
C ASP A 233 -32.57 -18.93 8.02
N ASP A 234 -33.45 -19.52 7.20
CA ASP A 234 -33.40 -19.54 5.73
C ASP A 234 -33.84 -18.17 5.16
N SER A 235 -33.11 -17.09 5.48
CA SER A 235 -33.32 -15.78 4.86
C SER A 235 -32.39 -15.58 3.65
N PRO A 236 -32.87 -15.19 2.44
CA PRO A 236 -32.03 -15.18 1.23
C PRO A 236 -31.14 -13.94 1.03
N ASN A 237 -31.08 -13.00 1.99
CA ASN A 237 -30.54 -11.65 1.77
C ASN A 237 -29.41 -11.23 2.73
N GLU A 238 -28.69 -12.16 3.34
CA GLU A 238 -27.44 -11.80 4.05
C GLU A 238 -26.30 -11.68 3.03
N SER A 239 -25.89 -10.45 2.71
CA SER A 239 -24.65 -10.18 1.98
C SER A 239 -23.48 -10.95 2.63
N PRO A 240 -22.58 -11.56 1.84
CA PRO A 240 -21.50 -12.35 2.41
C PRO A 240 -20.64 -11.47 3.31
N VAL A 241 -20.40 -11.92 4.55
CA VAL A 241 -19.52 -11.22 5.48
C VAL A 241 -18.11 -11.22 4.90
N LEU A 242 -17.67 -10.06 4.41
CA LEU A 242 -16.34 -9.90 3.84
C LEU A 242 -15.31 -9.87 4.96
N LYS A 243 -14.29 -10.72 4.81
CA LYS A 243 -13.17 -10.81 5.75
C LYS A 243 -11.96 -10.15 5.14
N ILE A 244 -11.22 -9.40 5.95
CA ILE A 244 -10.09 -8.59 5.48
C ILE A 244 -9.05 -9.39 4.67
N VAL A 245 -8.63 -10.58 5.15
CA VAL A 245 -7.58 -11.37 4.46
C VAL A 245 -8.00 -11.80 3.06
N PRO A 246 -9.15 -12.48 2.84
CA PRO A 246 -9.64 -12.77 1.49
C PRO A 246 -9.74 -11.54 0.58
N CYS A 247 -10.20 -10.40 1.10
CA CYS A 247 -10.27 -9.16 0.34
C CYS A 247 -8.89 -8.67 -0.11
N LEU A 248 -7.90 -8.67 0.80
CA LEU A 248 -6.51 -8.32 0.48
C LEU A 248 -5.90 -9.26 -0.57
N LEU A 249 -6.17 -10.57 -0.46
CA LEU A 249 -5.66 -11.55 -1.41
C LEU A 249 -6.27 -11.37 -2.79
N GLU A 250 -7.57 -11.06 -2.87
CA GLU A 250 -8.24 -10.84 -4.16
C GLU A 250 -7.74 -9.58 -4.86
N ALA A 251 -7.65 -8.47 -4.13
CA ALA A 251 -7.04 -7.24 -4.64
C ALA A 251 -5.59 -7.46 -5.09
N THR A 252 -4.80 -8.21 -4.32
CA THR A 252 -3.42 -8.54 -4.70
C THR A 252 -3.38 -9.34 -6.00
N LYS A 253 -4.25 -10.34 -6.20
CA LYS A 253 -4.31 -11.09 -7.47
C LYS A 253 -4.60 -10.16 -8.66
N GLN A 254 -5.52 -9.22 -8.49
CA GLN A 254 -5.86 -8.26 -9.52
C GLN A 254 -4.69 -7.32 -9.84
N ILE A 255 -4.02 -6.77 -8.82
CA ILE A 255 -2.82 -5.92 -8.96
C ILE A 255 -1.68 -6.67 -9.66
N CYS A 256 -1.44 -7.93 -9.30
CA CYS A 256 -0.43 -8.78 -9.92
C CYS A 256 -0.69 -9.01 -11.42
N SER A 257 -1.96 -9.18 -11.81
CA SER A 257 -2.32 -9.42 -13.22
C SER A 257 -1.94 -8.25 -14.15
N GLU A 258 -1.91 -7.03 -13.60
CA GLU A 258 -1.63 -5.78 -14.30
C GLU A 258 -0.19 -5.27 -14.06
N LYS A 259 0.63 -6.05 -13.35
CA LYS A 259 2.06 -5.77 -13.05
C LYS A 259 2.32 -4.42 -12.38
N ASN A 260 1.41 -4.00 -11.50
CA ASN A 260 1.59 -2.76 -10.73
C ASN A 260 2.44 -3.02 -9.47
N SER A 261 3.70 -2.60 -9.48
CA SER A 261 4.64 -2.83 -8.36
C SER A 261 4.32 -2.00 -7.13
N GLU A 262 3.88 -0.75 -7.32
CA GLU A 262 3.54 0.18 -6.23
C GLU A 262 2.35 -0.35 -5.40
N GLY A 263 1.30 -0.82 -6.08
CA GLY A 263 0.19 -1.51 -5.44
C GLY A 263 0.63 -2.77 -4.70
N LEU A 264 1.59 -3.51 -5.25
CA LEU A 264 2.07 -4.72 -4.59
C LEU A 264 2.80 -4.38 -3.28
N ASP A 265 3.67 -3.36 -3.26
CA ASP A 265 4.33 -2.88 -2.02
C ASP A 265 3.29 -2.57 -0.93
N VAL A 266 2.22 -1.85 -1.27
CA VAL A 266 1.13 -1.48 -0.35
C VAL A 266 0.46 -2.71 0.26
N TYR A 267 -0.04 -3.64 -0.57
CA TYR A 267 -0.77 -4.79 -0.04
C TYR A 267 0.13 -5.77 0.72
N MET A 268 1.40 -5.87 0.35
CA MET A 268 2.36 -6.69 1.09
C MET A 268 2.68 -6.07 2.45
N HIS A 269 2.74 -4.73 2.54
CA HIS A 269 2.91 -4.05 3.81
C HIS A 269 1.68 -4.24 4.71
N ILE A 270 0.45 -4.15 4.19
CA ILE A 270 -0.77 -4.47 4.97
C ILE A 270 -0.71 -5.90 5.54
N LEU A 271 -0.35 -6.90 4.71
CA LEU A 271 -0.20 -8.27 5.18
C LEU A 271 0.91 -8.40 6.24
N GLN A 272 2.01 -7.67 6.09
CA GLN A 272 3.08 -7.61 7.08
C GLN A 272 2.57 -7.01 8.40
N LEU A 273 1.83 -5.90 8.38
CA LEU A 273 1.22 -5.30 9.57
C LEU A 273 0.31 -6.29 10.29
N LEU A 274 -0.49 -7.08 9.57
CA LEU A 274 -1.29 -8.15 10.20
C LEU A 274 -0.43 -9.19 10.93
N THR A 275 0.82 -9.41 10.51
CA THR A 275 1.71 -10.37 11.18
C THR A 275 2.40 -9.84 12.43
N THR A 276 2.29 -8.54 12.73
CA THR A 276 2.90 -7.94 13.94
C THR A 276 2.09 -8.21 15.21
N VAL A 277 0.84 -8.67 15.08
CA VAL A 277 -0.07 -8.99 16.19
C VAL A 277 -0.55 -10.44 16.13
N ASP A 278 -0.78 -11.05 17.30
CA ASP A 278 -1.17 -12.46 17.41
C ASP A 278 -2.52 -12.74 16.71
N GLU A 279 -3.52 -11.88 16.88
CA GLU A 279 -4.83 -12.03 16.25
C GLU A 279 -4.76 -11.95 14.72
N GLY A 280 -3.87 -11.12 14.19
CA GLY A 280 -3.69 -10.94 12.76
C GLY A 280 -3.01 -12.15 12.10
N ILE A 281 -1.94 -12.67 12.70
CA ILE A 281 -1.34 -13.93 12.22
C ILE A 281 -2.34 -15.08 12.33
N GLN A 282 -3.11 -15.17 13.43
CA GLN A 282 -4.18 -16.17 13.54
C GLN A 282 -5.24 -16.00 12.45
N THR A 283 -5.59 -14.78 12.06
CA THR A 283 -6.59 -14.56 10.99
C THR A 283 -6.12 -15.05 9.62
N ILE A 284 -4.82 -14.95 9.35
CA ILE A 284 -4.20 -15.51 8.14
C ILE A 284 -4.22 -17.04 8.21
N VAL A 285 -3.81 -17.62 9.34
CA VAL A 285 -3.46 -19.05 9.39
C VAL A 285 -4.55 -19.96 9.94
N GLN A 286 -5.54 -19.45 10.68
CA GLN A 286 -6.56 -20.25 11.38
C GLN A 286 -7.42 -21.09 10.42
N SER A 287 -7.75 -20.56 9.25
CA SER A 287 -8.39 -21.34 8.18
C SER A 287 -7.29 -21.95 7.29
N PRO A 288 -7.26 -23.28 7.12
CA PRO A 288 -6.31 -23.94 6.21
C PRO A 288 -6.36 -23.38 4.78
N ASP A 289 -7.53 -22.95 4.32
CA ASP A 289 -7.70 -22.38 2.99
C ASP A 289 -7.04 -20.99 2.90
N ASN A 290 -7.28 -20.10 3.87
CA ASN A 290 -6.64 -18.78 3.90
C ASN A 290 -5.12 -18.92 3.98
N GLY A 291 -4.61 -19.73 4.92
CA GLY A 291 -3.17 -19.91 5.10
C GLY A 291 -2.51 -20.47 3.84
N LYS A 292 -3.17 -21.43 3.18
CA LYS A 292 -2.69 -22.00 1.91
C LYS A 292 -2.73 -20.98 0.77
N GLU A 293 -3.80 -20.19 0.65
CA GLU A 293 -3.93 -19.17 -0.39
C GLU A 293 -2.90 -18.06 -0.22
N THR A 294 -2.75 -17.53 0.99
CA THR A 294 -1.71 -16.53 1.31
C THR A 294 -0.32 -17.10 1.03
N TRP A 295 0.00 -18.29 1.53
CA TRP A 295 1.30 -18.93 1.26
C TRP A 295 1.54 -19.11 -0.23
N SER A 296 0.56 -19.64 -0.97
CA SER A 296 0.72 -19.93 -2.40
C SER A 296 0.95 -18.65 -3.21
N LEU A 297 0.23 -17.57 -2.90
CA LEU A 297 0.38 -16.28 -3.54
C LEU A 297 1.79 -15.71 -3.31
N LEU A 298 2.21 -15.62 -2.04
CA LEU A 298 3.51 -15.06 -1.67
C LEU A 298 4.68 -15.92 -2.15
N HIS A 299 4.56 -17.24 -2.05
CA HIS A 299 5.54 -18.18 -2.57
C HIS A 299 5.72 -17.99 -4.08
N ASN A 300 4.63 -17.92 -4.84
CA ASN A 300 4.71 -17.73 -6.29
C ASN A 300 5.31 -16.37 -6.66
N LEU A 301 4.90 -15.29 -6.00
CA LEU A 301 5.48 -13.97 -6.21
C LEU A 301 6.99 -13.98 -5.96
N PHE A 302 7.41 -14.49 -4.80
CA PHE A 302 8.82 -14.52 -4.43
C PHE A 302 9.67 -15.43 -5.33
N CYS A 303 9.19 -16.64 -5.63
CA CYS A 303 9.98 -17.63 -6.37
C CYS A 303 9.96 -17.40 -7.88
N CYS A 304 8.86 -16.89 -8.43
CA CYS A 304 8.64 -16.82 -9.88
C CYS A 304 8.72 -15.41 -10.46
N GLU A 305 8.46 -14.37 -9.67
CA GLU A 305 8.42 -12.98 -10.18
C GLU A 305 9.58 -12.14 -9.65
N LEU A 306 10.02 -12.35 -8.40
CA LEU A 306 11.03 -11.51 -7.76
C LEU A 306 12.42 -12.12 -7.80
N CYS A 307 13.44 -11.27 -8.01
CA CYS A 307 14.85 -11.63 -7.96
C CYS A 307 15.17 -12.93 -8.69
N GLN A 308 14.93 -13.02 -9.99
CA GLN A 308 15.12 -14.20 -10.83
C GLN A 308 16.60 -14.60 -10.99
N PRO A 309 16.92 -15.84 -11.42
CA PRO A 309 18.30 -16.34 -11.52
C PRO A 309 19.28 -15.46 -12.31
N ASP A 310 18.79 -14.78 -13.35
CA ASP A 310 19.57 -13.92 -14.23
C ASP A 310 19.57 -12.45 -13.78
N ASP A 311 18.86 -12.11 -12.70
CA ASP A 311 18.76 -10.74 -12.21
C ASP A 311 20.09 -10.27 -11.59
N PRO A 312 20.55 -9.06 -11.93
CA PRO A 312 21.72 -8.48 -11.29
C PRO A 312 21.42 -8.13 -9.81
N PRO A 313 22.44 -8.06 -8.93
CA PRO A 313 22.24 -7.75 -7.51
C PRO A 313 21.50 -6.44 -7.23
N ILE A 314 21.57 -5.46 -8.13
CA ILE A 314 20.86 -4.18 -8.01
C ILE A 314 19.34 -4.35 -7.90
N ILE A 315 18.76 -5.42 -8.47
CA ILE A 315 17.32 -5.72 -8.38
C ILE A 315 16.90 -5.93 -6.92
N VAL A 316 17.74 -6.56 -6.09
CA VAL A 316 17.45 -6.70 -4.65
C VAL A 316 17.41 -5.35 -3.95
N GLN A 317 18.23 -4.38 -4.41
CA GLN A 317 18.24 -3.04 -3.84
C GLN A 317 17.00 -2.24 -4.25
N GLU A 318 16.52 -2.41 -5.47
CA GLU A 318 15.29 -1.79 -5.97
C GLU A 318 14.04 -2.39 -5.30
N GLN A 319 14.03 -3.70 -5.03
CA GLN A 319 12.87 -4.42 -4.48
C GLN A 319 12.91 -4.64 -2.97
N LYS A 320 13.84 -4.00 -2.25
CA LYS A 320 14.13 -4.29 -0.83
C LYS A 320 12.92 -4.16 0.12
N THR A 321 12.01 -3.20 -0.13
CA THR A 321 10.80 -2.99 0.67
C THR A 321 9.83 -4.15 0.46
N LEU A 322 9.50 -4.43 -0.80
CA LEU A 322 8.64 -5.53 -1.20
C LEU A 322 9.14 -6.88 -0.68
N LEU A 323 10.44 -7.13 -0.83
CA LEU A 323 11.08 -8.35 -0.34
C LEU A 323 10.95 -8.46 1.18
N ALA A 324 11.20 -7.37 1.93
CA ALA A 324 11.06 -7.37 3.39
C ALA A 324 9.65 -7.73 3.82
N SER A 325 8.62 -7.15 3.19
CA SER A 325 7.22 -7.40 3.52
C SER A 325 6.82 -8.85 3.23
N ILE A 326 7.09 -9.34 2.01
CA ILE A 326 6.77 -10.72 1.61
C ILE A 326 7.46 -11.74 2.52
N LEU A 327 8.75 -11.55 2.75
CA LEU A 327 9.54 -12.48 3.55
C LEU A 327 9.12 -12.46 5.02
N SER A 328 8.74 -11.30 5.57
CA SER A 328 8.21 -11.21 6.93
C SER A 328 6.96 -12.06 7.09
N VAL A 329 6.02 -11.96 6.13
CA VAL A 329 4.76 -12.72 6.17
C VAL A 329 5.03 -14.22 5.99
N LEU A 330 5.87 -14.62 5.03
CA LEU A 330 6.28 -16.01 4.86
C LEU A 330 6.95 -16.58 6.12
N SER A 331 7.85 -15.82 6.75
CA SER A 331 8.52 -16.23 8.00
C SER A 331 7.54 -16.42 9.15
N ALA A 332 6.60 -15.48 9.31
CA ALA A 332 5.57 -15.55 10.34
C ALA A 332 4.64 -16.75 10.15
N ILE A 333 4.18 -17.01 8.91
CA ILE A 333 3.34 -18.18 8.59
C ILE A 333 4.11 -19.48 8.83
N PHE A 334 5.37 -19.57 8.39
CA PHE A 334 6.21 -20.76 8.57
C PHE A 334 6.37 -21.10 10.06
N SER A 335 6.68 -20.09 10.87
CA SER A 335 6.87 -20.24 12.32
C SER A 335 5.58 -20.62 13.04
N SER A 336 4.44 -20.14 12.56
CA SER A 336 3.12 -20.41 13.14
C SER A 336 2.54 -21.78 12.76
N GLN A 337 2.92 -22.33 11.59
CA GLN A 337 2.26 -23.50 10.99
C GLN A 337 3.20 -24.51 10.34
N SER A 338 4.35 -24.81 10.96
CA SER A 338 5.32 -25.79 10.44
C SER A 338 4.77 -27.19 10.12
N ARG A 339 3.59 -27.54 10.68
CA ARG A 339 2.93 -28.85 10.47
C ARG A 339 1.97 -28.92 9.27
N GLN A 340 1.60 -27.78 8.68
CA GLN A 340 0.65 -27.75 7.57
C GLN A 340 1.29 -28.20 6.25
N GLU A 341 0.50 -28.84 5.38
CA GLU A 341 1.02 -29.48 4.17
C GLU A 341 1.65 -28.50 3.17
N PHE A 342 1.15 -27.27 3.09
CA PHE A 342 1.64 -26.25 2.15
C PHE A 342 3.00 -25.65 2.59
N VAL A 343 3.32 -25.71 3.89
CA VAL A 343 4.57 -25.20 4.47
C VAL A 343 5.69 -26.26 4.45
N LYS A 344 5.36 -27.54 4.21
CA LYS A 344 6.34 -28.63 4.22
C LYS A 344 7.51 -28.38 3.26
N ILE A 345 8.71 -28.64 3.76
CA ILE A 345 9.97 -28.45 3.02
C ILE A 345 9.96 -29.13 1.64
N GLU A 346 9.37 -30.33 1.55
CA GLU A 346 9.28 -31.10 0.31
C GLU A 346 8.67 -30.32 -0.87
N LYS A 347 7.76 -29.37 -0.58
CA LYS A 347 7.13 -28.50 -1.59
C LYS A 347 7.79 -27.13 -1.75
N ASN A 348 8.72 -26.78 -0.87
CA ASN A 348 9.30 -25.44 -0.72
C ASN A 348 10.83 -25.41 -0.98
N MET A 349 11.38 -26.42 -1.67
CA MET A 349 12.78 -26.37 -2.13
C MET A 349 13.07 -25.18 -3.09
N PRO A 350 12.15 -24.78 -3.99
CA PRO A 350 12.33 -23.56 -4.78
C PRO A 350 12.40 -22.27 -3.94
N LEU A 351 11.67 -22.23 -2.81
CA LEU A 351 11.73 -21.12 -1.86
C LEU A 351 13.11 -21.04 -1.21
N ILE A 352 13.66 -22.17 -0.75
CA ILE A 352 15.04 -22.22 -0.22
C ILE A 352 16.03 -21.71 -1.25
N ASP A 353 15.95 -22.20 -2.49
CA ASP A 353 16.85 -21.75 -3.55
C ASP A 353 16.77 -20.23 -3.80
N SER A 354 15.55 -19.68 -3.81
CA SER A 354 15.31 -18.24 -3.99
C SER A 354 15.83 -17.42 -2.81
N LEU A 355 15.67 -17.90 -1.56
CA LEU A 355 16.24 -17.27 -0.37
C LEU A 355 17.77 -17.23 -0.42
N ILE A 356 18.41 -18.33 -0.80
CA ILE A 356 19.88 -18.41 -0.96
C ILE A 356 20.34 -17.38 -2.01
N ARG A 357 19.60 -17.27 -3.12
CA ARG A 357 19.90 -16.32 -4.20
C ARG A 357 19.81 -14.87 -3.71
N VAL A 358 18.79 -14.51 -2.94
CA VAL A 358 18.66 -13.17 -2.34
C VAL A 358 19.82 -12.89 -1.39
N VAL A 359 20.16 -13.82 -0.49
CA VAL A 359 21.31 -13.67 0.43
C VAL A 359 22.62 -13.44 -0.32
N ARG A 360 22.86 -14.21 -1.39
CA ARG A 360 24.05 -14.04 -2.24
C ARG A 360 24.10 -12.65 -2.89
N ASN A 361 22.98 -12.21 -3.46
CA ASN A 361 22.88 -10.90 -4.11
C ASN A 361 23.07 -9.75 -3.10
N LEU A 362 22.56 -9.89 -1.87
CA LEU A 362 22.80 -8.93 -0.78
C LEU A 362 24.29 -8.80 -0.46
N ASP A 363 25.01 -9.92 -0.34
CA ASP A 363 26.46 -9.90 -0.10
C ASP A 363 27.24 -9.26 -1.25
N GLU A 364 26.78 -9.43 -2.50
CA GLU A 364 27.36 -8.74 -3.65
C GLU A 364 27.13 -7.23 -3.63
N CYS A 365 25.94 -6.77 -3.24
CA CYS A 365 25.65 -5.34 -3.08
C CYS A 365 26.58 -4.69 -2.05
N VAL A 366 26.77 -5.34 -0.90
CA VAL A 366 27.70 -4.88 0.14
C VAL A 366 29.13 -4.81 -0.39
N LYS A 367 29.62 -5.84 -1.08
CA LYS A 367 30.97 -5.87 -1.66
C LYS A 367 31.20 -4.76 -2.69
N ARG A 368 30.24 -4.53 -3.60
CA ARG A 368 30.33 -3.48 -4.63
C ARG A 368 30.35 -2.08 -4.03
N SER A 369 29.59 -1.84 -2.96
CA SER A 369 29.62 -0.56 -2.24
C SER A 369 30.99 -0.30 -1.60
N GLY A 370 31.61 -1.33 -1.01
CA GLY A 370 32.95 -1.26 -0.42
C GLY A 370 34.08 -1.06 -1.45
N ASP A 371 33.97 -1.70 -2.62
CA ASP A 371 34.98 -1.61 -3.69
C ASP A 371 34.94 -0.26 -4.43
N SER A 372 33.76 0.31 -4.62
CA SER A 372 33.60 1.68 -5.16
C SER A 372 34.32 2.71 -4.26
N LEU A 373 34.24 2.53 -2.95
CA LEU A 373 34.90 3.38 -1.97
C LEU A 373 36.43 3.20 -1.94
N ASN A 374 36.93 1.97 -2.14
CA ASN A 374 38.38 1.73 -2.21
C ASN A 374 39.02 2.35 -3.47
N LYS A 375 38.23 2.59 -4.52
CA LYS A 375 38.66 3.38 -5.70
C LYS A 375 38.57 4.89 -5.48
N SER A 376 37.63 5.39 -4.68
CA SER A 376 37.53 6.83 -4.37
C SER A 376 38.52 7.29 -3.28
N LYS A 377 39.10 6.37 -2.49
CA LYS A 377 40.17 6.67 -1.52
C LYS A 377 41.48 7.23 -2.11
N SER A 378 41.58 7.42 -3.43
CA SER A 378 42.72 8.13 -4.04
C SER A 378 42.54 9.65 -4.14
N GLU A 379 41.37 10.21 -3.83
CA GLU A 379 41.14 11.67 -3.86
C GLU A 379 40.31 12.13 -2.64
N ASP A 380 40.93 13.01 -1.85
CA ASP A 380 40.46 13.78 -0.68
C ASP A 380 40.01 13.06 0.62
N PRO A 381 40.65 13.36 1.78
CA PRO A 381 40.34 12.73 3.07
C PRO A 381 39.20 13.40 3.87
N GLU A 382 38.48 14.39 3.33
CA GLU A 382 37.51 15.20 4.11
C GLU A 382 36.03 14.80 3.96
N LYS A 383 35.70 13.73 3.23
CA LYS A 383 34.34 13.16 3.21
C LYS A 383 34.35 11.67 3.55
N LEU A 384 34.66 11.35 4.81
CA LEU A 384 34.30 10.05 5.39
C LEU A 384 32.84 10.15 5.86
N GLU A 385 31.89 10.07 4.92
CA GLU A 385 30.51 9.71 5.26
C GLU A 385 30.52 8.30 5.85
N ILE A 386 30.01 8.17 7.08
CA ILE A 386 29.77 6.89 7.73
C ILE A 386 28.79 6.13 6.83
N VAL A 387 29.18 4.95 6.35
CA VAL A 387 28.31 4.06 5.59
C VAL A 387 27.17 3.66 6.51
N GLU A 388 26.03 4.31 6.35
CA GLU A 388 24.78 3.82 6.92
C GLU A 388 24.43 2.55 6.12
N GLU A 389 24.52 1.38 6.77
CA GLU A 389 23.94 0.16 6.21
C GLU A 389 22.49 0.46 5.86
N ASP A 390 22.10 0.23 4.61
CA ASP A 390 20.72 0.40 4.18
C ASP A 390 19.81 -0.46 5.07
N PHE A 391 19.05 0.20 5.93
CA PHE A 391 18.27 -0.43 6.99
C PHE A 391 17.34 -1.52 6.45
N HIS A 392 16.75 -1.29 5.28
CA HIS A 392 15.89 -2.28 4.63
C HIS A 392 16.67 -3.48 4.09
N LEU A 393 17.88 -3.31 3.55
CA LEU A 393 18.71 -4.45 3.11
C LEU A 393 19.11 -5.33 4.28
N LYS A 394 19.36 -4.71 5.45
CA LYS A 394 19.62 -5.45 6.68
C LYS A 394 18.40 -6.25 7.14
N ILE A 395 17.22 -5.62 7.14
CA ILE A 395 15.96 -6.32 7.45
C ILE A 395 15.76 -7.53 6.53
N VAL A 396 15.89 -7.36 5.21
CA VAL A 396 15.76 -8.47 4.25
C VAL A 396 16.76 -9.59 4.57
N LYS A 397 18.01 -9.24 4.87
CA LYS A 397 19.05 -10.21 5.22
C LYS A 397 18.71 -10.99 6.49
N ASP A 398 18.27 -10.29 7.53
CA ASP A 398 17.95 -10.87 8.83
C ASP A 398 16.76 -11.83 8.72
N ILE A 399 15.68 -11.43 8.02
CA ILE A 399 14.50 -12.28 7.80
C ILE A 399 14.85 -13.50 6.92
N CYS A 400 15.61 -13.31 5.84
CA CYS A 400 16.07 -14.41 5.01
C CYS A 400 16.86 -15.44 5.83
N CYS A 401 17.76 -14.97 6.69
CA CYS A 401 18.57 -15.83 7.55
C CYS A 401 17.71 -16.56 8.57
N GLU A 402 16.76 -15.88 9.20
CA GLU A 402 15.81 -16.49 10.14
C GLU A 402 15.01 -17.61 9.47
N LEU A 403 14.35 -17.30 8.35
CA LEU A 403 13.52 -18.25 7.61
C LEU A 403 14.34 -19.44 7.11
N LEU A 404 15.52 -19.20 6.50
CA LEU A 404 16.43 -20.28 6.10
C LEU A 404 16.83 -21.16 7.29
N SER A 405 17.12 -20.55 8.44
CA SER A 405 17.51 -21.29 9.63
C SER A 405 16.39 -22.20 10.14
N ASN A 406 15.15 -21.72 10.13
CA ASN A 406 13.97 -22.49 10.52
C ASN A 406 13.69 -23.62 9.52
N MET A 407 13.80 -23.34 8.22
CA MET A 407 13.65 -24.36 7.18
C MET A 407 14.72 -25.44 7.24
N PHE A 408 15.98 -25.07 7.56
CA PHE A 408 17.09 -26.02 7.70
C PHE A 408 16.94 -26.96 8.89
N GLN A 409 16.33 -26.50 9.99
CA GLN A 409 16.03 -27.36 11.15
C GLN A 409 14.99 -28.44 10.83
N GLU A 410 14.05 -28.16 9.92
CA GLU A 410 12.98 -29.08 9.51
C GLU A 410 13.39 -30.03 8.36
N MET A 411 14.64 -29.94 7.88
CA MET A 411 15.13 -30.80 6.80
C MET A 411 15.39 -32.23 7.28
N SER A 412 14.90 -33.20 6.50
CA SER A 412 15.26 -34.61 6.64
C SER A 412 16.32 -34.99 5.61
N LYS A 413 16.87 -36.18 5.75
CA LYS A 413 17.82 -36.76 4.79
C LYS A 413 17.24 -36.81 3.38
N GLU A 414 15.97 -37.19 3.24
CA GLU A 414 15.27 -37.26 1.95
C GLU A 414 15.17 -35.87 1.31
N HIS A 415 14.83 -34.83 2.09
CA HIS A 415 14.77 -33.46 1.60
C HIS A 415 16.13 -32.98 1.09
N ILE A 416 17.22 -33.26 1.82
CA ILE A 416 18.58 -32.90 1.40
C ILE A 416 18.95 -33.62 0.11
N LEU A 417 18.72 -34.93 0.02
CA LEU A 417 19.03 -35.71 -1.19
C LEU A 417 18.28 -35.18 -2.42
N GLU A 418 17.00 -34.85 -2.28
CA GLU A 418 16.23 -34.29 -3.39
C GLU A 418 16.73 -32.88 -3.75
N GLY A 419 17.07 -32.05 -2.76
CA GLY A 419 17.65 -30.72 -2.98
C GLY A 419 18.97 -30.74 -3.74
N LEU A 420 19.86 -31.69 -3.41
CA LEU A 420 21.11 -31.90 -4.11
C LEU A 420 20.86 -32.39 -5.54
N LYS A 421 19.92 -33.33 -5.72
CA LYS A 421 19.56 -33.89 -7.02
C LYS A 421 18.93 -32.86 -7.96
N GLN A 422 18.09 -31.97 -7.44
CA GLN A 422 17.45 -30.89 -8.19
C GLN A 422 18.34 -29.64 -8.34
N GLY A 423 19.49 -29.62 -7.67
CA GLY A 423 20.44 -28.50 -7.73
C GLY A 423 20.04 -27.28 -6.89
N HIS A 424 19.00 -27.38 -6.06
CA HIS A 424 18.63 -26.35 -5.08
C HIS A 424 19.67 -26.22 -3.96
N LEU A 425 20.40 -27.31 -3.66
CA LEU A 425 21.52 -27.33 -2.74
C LEU A 425 22.79 -27.77 -3.47
N ASN A 426 23.92 -27.14 -3.15
CA ASN A 426 25.27 -27.54 -3.55
C ASN A 426 26.30 -26.86 -2.64
N GLU A 427 27.58 -27.14 -2.84
CA GLU A 427 28.66 -26.58 -2.02
C GLU A 427 28.70 -25.05 -2.01
N GLU A 428 28.54 -24.40 -3.16
CA GLU A 428 28.56 -22.94 -3.27
C GLU A 428 27.38 -22.31 -2.52
N LYS A 429 26.17 -22.83 -2.75
CA LYS A 429 24.93 -22.37 -2.13
C LYS A 429 24.97 -22.54 -0.61
N CYS A 430 25.34 -23.73 -0.14
CA CYS A 430 25.47 -24.00 1.30
C CYS A 430 26.56 -23.13 1.94
N SER A 431 27.70 -22.91 1.26
CA SER A 431 28.77 -22.03 1.75
C SER A 431 28.30 -20.58 1.90
N CYS A 432 27.56 -20.07 0.92
CA CYS A 432 26.98 -18.72 0.97
C CYS A 432 26.04 -18.55 2.17
N VAL A 433 25.17 -19.54 2.40
CA VAL A 433 24.25 -19.52 3.54
C VAL A 433 25.00 -19.61 4.87
N PHE A 434 25.97 -20.52 4.99
CA PHE A 434 26.70 -20.74 6.24
C PHE A 434 27.48 -19.50 6.67
N GLN A 435 28.07 -18.77 5.72
CA GLN A 435 28.74 -17.50 6.00
C GLN A 435 27.82 -16.50 6.72
N ASN A 436 26.52 -16.53 6.40
CA ASN A 436 25.53 -15.61 6.94
C ASN A 436 24.78 -16.16 8.17
N LEU A 437 24.56 -17.47 8.25
CA LEU A 437 23.86 -18.10 9.38
C LEU A 437 24.75 -18.33 10.60
N LEU A 438 26.02 -18.69 10.42
CA LEU A 438 26.90 -19.06 11.56
C LEU A 438 26.98 -18.02 12.70
N PRO A 439 26.98 -16.69 12.44
CA PRO A 439 27.02 -15.69 13.51
C PRO A 439 25.83 -15.71 14.47
N LEU A 440 24.63 -16.10 14.00
CA LEU A 440 23.37 -15.97 14.76
C LEU A 440 22.61 -17.29 14.93
N TYR A 441 22.77 -18.25 14.01
CA TYR A 441 21.97 -19.47 13.90
C TYR A 441 22.83 -20.75 13.91
N LEU A 442 23.81 -20.81 14.81
CA LEU A 442 24.75 -21.94 14.92
C LEU A 442 24.06 -23.29 15.09
N SER A 443 23.00 -23.37 15.92
CA SER A 443 22.25 -24.62 16.15
C SER A 443 21.62 -25.16 14.87
N SER A 444 21.00 -24.29 14.06
CA SER A 444 20.39 -24.65 12.78
C SER A 444 21.43 -25.21 11.81
N VAL A 445 22.60 -24.56 11.72
CA VAL A 445 23.71 -25.00 10.85
C VAL A 445 24.26 -26.36 11.29
N LYS A 446 24.40 -26.59 12.61
CA LYS A 446 24.83 -27.89 13.15
C LYS A 446 23.84 -29.01 12.82
N SER A 447 22.55 -28.78 13.07
CA SER A 447 21.49 -29.75 12.77
C SER A 447 21.48 -30.10 11.28
N PHE A 448 21.56 -29.09 10.41
CA PHE A 448 21.63 -29.32 8.98
C PHE A 448 22.89 -30.09 8.56
N LEU A 449 24.06 -29.79 9.13
CA LEU A 449 25.31 -30.52 8.87
C LEU A 449 25.22 -31.99 9.28
N GLU A 450 24.56 -32.30 10.39
CA GLU A 450 24.36 -33.68 10.85
C GLU A 450 23.54 -34.48 9.84
N VAL A 451 22.40 -33.94 9.40
CA VAL A 451 21.55 -34.58 8.38
C VAL A 451 22.26 -34.65 7.03
N LEU A 452 23.01 -33.59 6.66
CA LEU A 452 23.79 -33.57 5.43
C LEU A 452 24.88 -34.64 5.43
N ARG A 453 25.55 -34.87 6.56
CA ARG A 453 26.56 -35.93 6.68
C ARG A 453 25.97 -37.32 6.43
N GLU A 454 24.70 -37.55 6.75
CA GLU A 454 24.02 -38.80 6.43
C GLU A 454 23.61 -38.91 4.94
N ALA A 455 23.40 -37.78 4.27
CA ALA A 455 22.98 -37.70 2.87
C ALA A 455 24.18 -37.70 1.90
N ASP A 456 25.16 -36.83 2.14
CA ASP A 456 26.41 -36.67 1.37
C ASP A 456 27.57 -36.31 2.32
N PRO A 457 28.33 -37.31 2.81
CA PRO A 457 29.48 -37.10 3.68
C PRO A 457 30.57 -36.21 3.06
N THR A 458 30.75 -36.28 1.73
CA THR A 458 31.84 -35.56 1.04
C THR A 458 31.57 -34.06 1.06
N LEU A 459 30.32 -33.69 0.78
CA LEU A 459 29.89 -32.30 0.82
C LEU A 459 29.93 -31.74 2.26
N ALA A 460 29.47 -32.51 3.24
CA ALA A 460 29.52 -32.13 4.66
C ALA A 460 30.97 -31.86 5.11
N ASP A 461 31.90 -32.77 4.81
CA ASP A 461 33.32 -32.63 5.16
C ASP A 461 33.95 -31.39 4.49
N SER A 462 33.56 -31.07 3.25
CA SER A 462 34.03 -29.86 2.56
C SER A 462 33.55 -28.58 3.24
N LEU A 463 32.26 -28.51 3.57
CA LEU A 463 31.67 -27.35 4.26
C LEU A 463 32.28 -27.14 5.65
N GLU A 464 32.51 -28.20 6.43
CA GLU A 464 33.17 -28.11 7.74
C GLU A 464 34.61 -27.62 7.65
N LYS A 465 35.32 -27.98 6.58
CA LYS A 465 36.67 -27.50 6.33
C LYS A 465 36.69 -26.00 5.98
N ASN A 466 35.71 -25.53 5.22
CA ASN A 466 35.60 -24.13 4.80
C ASN A 466 35.07 -23.22 5.90
N PHE A 467 34.27 -23.76 6.82
CA PHE A 467 33.76 -23.04 7.99
C PHE A 467 34.20 -23.72 9.29
N PRO A 468 35.52 -23.76 9.58
CA PRO A 468 36.08 -24.47 10.72
C PRO A 468 35.88 -23.69 12.01
N SER A 469 34.64 -23.58 12.46
CA SER A 469 34.28 -22.90 13.71
C SER A 469 34.49 -23.84 14.90
N SER A 470 35.75 -24.25 15.11
CA SER A 470 36.29 -24.96 16.29
C SER A 470 35.29 -25.86 17.05
N LYS A 471 35.00 -27.04 16.47
CA LYS A 471 34.24 -28.17 17.05
C LYS A 471 32.79 -27.87 17.41
N LEU A 472 31.88 -28.58 16.75
CA LEU A 472 30.57 -28.96 17.27
C LEU A 472 30.71 -29.59 18.67
N GLN A 473 30.88 -28.78 19.73
CA GLN A 473 30.80 -29.27 21.09
C GLN A 473 29.33 -29.62 21.36
N ILE A 474 29.09 -30.93 21.20
CA ILE A 474 28.24 -31.86 21.95
C ILE A 474 27.05 -31.24 22.67
#